data_AF-A0A1B3M4Q9-F1
#
_entry.id   AF-A0A1B3M4Q9-F1
#
_cell.length_a   1.000
_cell.length_b   1.000
_cell.length_c   1.000
_cell.angle_alpha   90.00
_cell.angle_beta   90.00
_cell.angle_gamma   90.00
#
_symmetry.space_group_name_H-M   'P 1'
#
loop_
_entity.id
_entity.type
_entity.pdbx_description
1 polymer ?
#
loop_
_entity_poly.entity_id
_entity_poly.type
_entity_poly.pdbx_seq_one_letter_code
_entity_poly.pdbx_strand_id
1 'polypeptide(L)'
;MEFEFTRMGLVYAHLIACCAAIGLILMSDIAMVRQLISGDPRERMDPHHLQELQNTVAMALAALWATGVAIVALDTSFKGWEYFANPKLQAKITVVCLLTLNGVLLHHRVLPLMMKAGSLLNLSFSQRSFAVFAGAVSGVSWFYAALLGVGRPLNWKYSLPQILAAYPALIAGSFVGLMLLLAWAQYRASGDQLAFEGTRFVGAH
;
A
#
# COMPACT_ATOMS: atom_id res chain seq x y z
N MET A 1 8.84 -18.82 -31.76
CA MET A 1 10.02 -18.78 -30.87
C MET A 1 10.27 -17.35 -30.38
N GLU A 2 10.47 -16.35 -31.25
CA GLU A 2 10.72 -14.95 -30.81
C GLU A 2 9.62 -14.36 -29.92
N PHE A 3 8.36 -14.59 -30.24
CA PHE A 3 7.22 -14.09 -29.46
C PHE A 3 7.19 -14.57 -28.00
N GLU A 4 7.50 -15.85 -27.76
CA GLU A 4 7.49 -16.41 -26.41
C GLU A 4 8.60 -15.80 -25.56
N PHE A 5 9.77 -15.53 -26.16
CA PHE A 5 10.86 -14.80 -25.51
C PHE A 5 10.48 -13.36 -25.20
N THR A 6 9.83 -12.64 -26.12
CA THR A 6 9.35 -11.26 -25.88
C THR A 6 8.32 -11.22 -24.74
N ARG A 7 7.34 -12.13 -24.76
CA ARG A 7 6.33 -12.24 -23.71
C ARG A 7 6.96 -12.57 -22.36
N MET A 8 7.89 -13.52 -22.33
CA MET A 8 8.61 -13.90 -21.12
C MET A 8 9.41 -12.71 -20.56
N GLY A 9 10.13 -11.98 -21.42
CA GLY A 9 10.90 -10.80 -21.04
C GLY A 9 10.02 -9.69 -20.44
N LEU A 10 8.86 -9.41 -21.05
CA LEU A 10 7.91 -8.42 -20.52
C LEU A 10 7.32 -8.84 -19.18
N VAL A 11 6.92 -10.10 -19.03
CA VAL A 11 6.41 -10.63 -17.75
C VAL A 11 7.51 -10.56 -16.69
N TYR A 12 8.74 -10.91 -17.03
CA TYR A 12 9.87 -10.84 -16.11
C TYR A 12 10.16 -9.40 -15.65
N ALA A 13 10.21 -8.45 -16.59
CA ALA A 13 10.37 -7.03 -16.26
C ALA A 13 9.22 -6.50 -15.38
N HIS A 14 7.97 -6.88 -15.69
CA HIS A 14 6.80 -6.54 -14.87
C HIS A 14 6.92 -7.09 -13.44
N LEU A 15 7.40 -8.33 -13.28
CA LEU A 15 7.60 -8.95 -11.97
C LEU A 15 8.71 -8.25 -11.18
N ILE A 16 9.83 -7.89 -11.80
CA ILE A 16 10.89 -7.12 -11.14
C ILE A 16 10.35 -5.78 -10.65
N ALA A 17 9.64 -5.04 -11.50
CA ALA A 17 9.02 -3.78 -11.13
C ALA A 17 8.03 -3.95 -9.96
N CYS A 18 7.26 -5.03 -9.97
CA CYS A 18 6.32 -5.37 -8.90
C CYS A 18 7.04 -5.64 -7.57
N CYS A 19 8.09 -6.46 -7.60
CA CYS A 19 8.90 -6.77 -6.42
C CYS A 19 9.57 -5.53 -5.83
N ALA A 20 10.14 -4.67 -6.69
CA ALA A 20 10.75 -3.42 -6.27
C ALA A 20 9.72 -2.49 -5.62
N ALA A 21 8.54 -2.33 -6.23
CA ALA A 21 7.46 -1.50 -5.69
C ALA A 21 6.98 -1.99 -4.32
N ILE A 22 6.70 -3.29 -4.19
CA ILE A 22 6.27 -3.89 -2.92
C ILE A 22 7.34 -3.75 -1.84
N GLY A 23 8.61 -3.96 -2.20
CA GLY A 23 9.73 -3.78 -1.26
C GLY A 23 9.81 -2.36 -0.71
N LEU A 24 9.71 -1.35 -1.58
CA LEU A 24 9.73 0.06 -1.18
C LEU A 24 8.55 0.43 -0.27
N ILE A 25 7.35 -0.05 -0.61
CA ILE A 25 6.14 0.21 0.18
C ILE A 25 6.24 -0.47 1.55
N LEU A 26 6.69 -1.72 1.57
CA LEU A 26 6.84 -2.46 2.82
C LEU A 26 7.89 -1.81 3.73
N MET A 27 9.00 -1.32 3.17
CA MET A 27 9.99 -0.55 3.93
C MET A 27 9.38 0.74 4.50
N SER A 28 8.58 1.46 3.71
CA SER A 28 7.83 2.64 4.18
C SER A 28 6.90 2.32 5.35
N ASP A 29 6.09 1.27 5.20
CA ASP A 29 5.08 0.89 6.18
C ASP A 29 5.74 0.42 7.48
N ILE A 30 6.85 -0.33 7.39
CA ILE A 30 7.63 -0.75 8.55
C ILE A 30 8.26 0.45 9.26
N ALA A 31 8.84 1.40 8.52
CA ALA A 31 9.43 2.60 9.11
C ALA A 31 8.37 3.41 9.87
N MET A 32 7.19 3.60 9.26
CA MET A 32 6.07 4.30 9.88
C MET A 32 5.55 3.57 11.14
N VAL A 33 5.41 2.24 11.09
CA VAL A 33 4.97 1.45 12.25
C VAL A 33 6.02 1.45 13.37
N ARG A 34 7.31 1.37 13.03
CA ARG A 34 8.39 1.49 14.03
C ARG A 34 8.36 2.84 14.73
N GLN A 35 8.18 3.93 13.99
CA GLN A 35 8.03 5.27 14.56
C GLN A 35 6.84 5.34 15.53
N LEU A 36 5.72 4.68 15.20
CA LEU A 36 4.56 4.58 16.09
C LEU A 36 4.84 3.80 17.38
N ILE A 37 5.63 2.72 17.31
CA ILE A 37 5.94 1.86 18.46
C ILE A 37 7.01 2.49 19.37
N SER A 38 8.02 3.14 18.79
CA SER A 38 9.14 3.75 19.51
C SER A 38 8.74 5.03 20.24
N GLY A 39 7.74 5.78 19.72
CA GLY A 39 7.23 6.99 20.36
C GLY A 39 8.22 8.16 20.42
N ASP A 40 9.41 8.05 19.82
CA ASP A 40 10.46 9.06 19.90
C ASP A 40 10.11 10.30 19.03
N PRO A 41 9.93 11.50 19.61
CA PRO A 41 9.66 12.73 18.88
C PRO A 41 10.81 13.18 17.96
N ARG A 42 12.00 12.59 18.11
CA ARG A 42 13.19 12.87 17.29
C ARG A 42 13.25 12.05 16.01
N GLU A 43 12.51 10.95 15.93
CA GLU A 43 12.42 10.09 14.75
C GLU A 43 11.33 10.62 13.79
N ARG A 44 11.31 11.93 13.54
CA ARG A 44 10.39 12.53 12.56
C ARG A 44 10.78 12.01 11.19
N MET A 45 9.83 11.43 10.46
CA MET A 45 10.06 11.10 9.05
C MET A 45 10.38 12.39 8.31
N ASP A 46 11.55 12.43 7.69
CA ASP A 46 11.98 13.56 6.87
C ASP A 46 10.94 13.76 5.75
N PRO A 47 10.29 14.94 5.69
CA PRO A 47 9.32 15.26 4.64
C PRO A 47 9.88 15.02 3.22
N HIS A 48 11.18 15.26 3.01
CA HIS A 48 11.83 15.01 1.73
C HIS A 48 11.89 13.52 1.41
N HIS A 49 12.27 12.69 2.38
CA HIS A 49 12.33 11.24 2.20
C HIS A 49 10.95 10.62 1.88
N LEU A 50 9.88 11.12 2.51
CA LEU A 50 8.52 10.67 2.22
C LEU A 50 8.08 11.01 0.80
N GLN A 51 8.37 12.23 0.35
CA GLN A 51 8.04 12.68 -1.00
C GLN A 51 8.81 11.88 -2.05
N GLU A 52 10.09 11.62 -1.82
CA GLU A 52 10.93 10.79 -2.69
C GLU A 52 10.41 9.35 -2.79
N LEU A 53 10.02 8.76 -1.66
CA LEU A 53 9.49 7.41 -1.62
C LEU A 53 8.16 7.30 -2.38
N GLN A 54 7.24 8.25 -2.16
CA GLN A 54 5.98 8.29 -2.91
C GLN A 54 6.18 8.52 -4.40
N ASN A 55 7.13 9.38 -4.79
CA ASN A 55 7.46 9.60 -6.20
C ASN A 55 8.05 8.32 -6.83
N THR A 56 8.92 7.62 -6.10
CA THR A 56 9.51 6.36 -6.56
C THR A 56 8.44 5.27 -6.72
N VAL A 57 7.50 5.17 -5.78
CA VAL A 57 6.35 4.25 -5.88
C VAL A 57 5.45 4.63 -7.06
N ALA A 58 5.21 5.91 -7.31
CA ALA A 58 4.44 6.38 -8.47
C ALA A 58 5.13 6.03 -9.79
N MET A 59 6.45 6.18 -9.88
CA MET A 59 7.25 5.75 -11.03
C MET A 59 7.17 4.23 -11.24
N ALA A 60 7.28 3.44 -10.16
CA ALA A 60 7.17 2.00 -10.24
C ALA A 60 5.76 1.56 -10.71
N LEU A 61 4.71 2.24 -10.24
CA LEU A 61 3.34 2.03 -10.71
C LEU A 61 3.17 2.39 -12.19
N ALA A 62 3.80 3.47 -12.67
CA ALA A 62 3.81 3.82 -14.08
C ALA A 62 4.51 2.75 -14.94
N ALA A 63 5.65 2.23 -14.48
CA ALA A 63 6.35 1.12 -15.15
C ALA A 63 5.50 -0.16 -15.19
N LEU A 64 4.77 -0.45 -14.11
CA LEU A 64 3.83 -1.58 -14.06
C LEU A 64 2.64 -1.42 -15.00
N TRP A 65 2.13 -0.20 -15.14
CA TRP A 65 1.10 0.11 -16.14
C TRP A 65 1.63 -0.08 -17.55
N ALA A 66 2.79 0.48 -17.88
CA ALA A 66 3.38 0.37 -19.21
C ALA A 66 3.64 -1.11 -19.59
N THR A 67 4.28 -1.86 -18.70
CA THR A 67 4.54 -3.29 -18.91
C THR A 67 3.25 -4.14 -18.89
N GLY A 68 2.29 -3.81 -18.02
CA GLY A 68 1.01 -4.50 -17.93
C GLY A 68 0.15 -4.32 -19.19
N VAL A 69 0.07 -3.10 -19.70
CA VAL A 69 -0.63 -2.80 -20.97
C VAL A 69 0.05 -3.50 -22.13
N ALA A 70 1.39 -3.51 -22.19
CA ALA A 70 2.13 -4.25 -23.21
C ALA A 70 1.81 -5.75 -23.18
N ILE A 71 1.78 -6.37 -21.98
CA ILE A 71 1.42 -7.79 -21.82
C ILE A 71 -0.03 -8.04 -22.29
N VAL A 72 -0.98 -7.18 -21.91
CA VAL A 72 -2.38 -7.32 -22.30
C VAL A 72 -2.57 -7.13 -23.79
N ALA A 73 -1.93 -6.13 -24.40
CA ALA A 73 -1.99 -5.88 -25.83
C ALA A 73 -1.43 -7.07 -26.64
N LEU A 74 -0.28 -7.60 -26.22
CA LEU A 74 0.26 -8.83 -26.80
C LEU A 74 -0.71 -9.99 -26.63
N ASP A 75 -1.11 -10.35 -25.42
CA ASP A 75 -2.00 -11.51 -25.20
C ASP A 75 -3.35 -11.38 -25.93
N THR A 76 -3.91 -10.17 -26.06
CA THR A 76 -5.15 -9.90 -26.82
C THR A 76 -4.95 -10.10 -28.32
N SER A 77 -3.78 -9.72 -28.86
CA SER A 77 -3.50 -9.86 -30.29
C SER A 77 -3.48 -11.33 -30.74
N PHE A 78 -3.19 -12.25 -29.82
CA PHE A 78 -3.15 -13.69 -30.09
C PHE A 78 -4.43 -14.43 -29.68
N LYS A 79 -5.02 -14.09 -28.54
CA LYS A 79 -6.20 -14.78 -27.99
C LYS A 79 -7.53 -14.12 -28.38
N GLY A 80 -7.47 -12.96 -29.03
CA GLY A 80 -8.65 -12.17 -29.36
C GLY A 80 -9.30 -11.51 -28.14
N TRP A 81 -10.48 -10.94 -28.37
CA TRP A 81 -11.25 -10.21 -27.36
C TRP A 81 -11.72 -11.07 -26.17
N GLU A 82 -11.77 -12.40 -26.34
CA GLU A 82 -12.14 -13.33 -25.27
C GLU A 82 -11.17 -13.29 -24.08
N TYR A 83 -9.94 -12.78 -24.29
CA TYR A 83 -8.98 -12.56 -23.21
C TYR A 83 -9.52 -11.61 -22.11
N PHE A 84 -10.31 -10.61 -22.49
CA PHE A 84 -10.95 -9.68 -21.53
C PHE A 84 -12.09 -10.30 -20.74
N ALA A 85 -12.64 -11.44 -21.19
CA ALA A 85 -13.68 -12.15 -20.45
C ALA A 85 -13.12 -12.90 -19.24
N ASN A 86 -11.79 -13.04 -19.11
CA ASN A 86 -11.17 -13.69 -17.96
C ASN A 86 -11.43 -12.88 -16.67
N PRO A 87 -12.21 -13.42 -15.70
CA PRO A 87 -12.54 -12.71 -14.46
C PRO A 87 -11.31 -12.30 -13.65
N LYS A 88 -10.22 -13.06 -13.75
CA LYS A 88 -8.95 -12.77 -13.09
C LYS A 88 -8.28 -11.53 -13.67
N LEU A 89 -8.31 -11.38 -14.99
CA LEU A 89 -7.74 -10.21 -15.66
C LEU A 89 -8.52 -8.95 -15.29
N GLN A 90 -9.85 -9.05 -15.32
CA GLN A 90 -10.75 -7.97 -14.91
C GLN A 90 -10.50 -7.55 -13.46
N ALA A 91 -10.38 -8.51 -12.54
CA ALA A 91 -10.05 -8.24 -11.14
C ALA A 91 -8.69 -7.52 -11.01
N LYS A 92 -7.66 -7.99 -11.74
CA LYS A 92 -6.33 -7.37 -11.71
C LYS A 92 -6.37 -5.92 -12.19
N ILE A 93 -7.00 -5.65 -13.34
CA ILE A 93 -7.13 -4.30 -13.88
C ILE A 93 -7.91 -3.42 -12.91
N THR A 94 -9.02 -3.92 -12.35
CA THR A 94 -9.84 -3.18 -11.37
C THR A 94 -9.01 -2.77 -10.16
N VAL A 95 -8.27 -3.70 -9.56
CA VAL A 95 -7.43 -3.43 -8.38
C VAL A 95 -6.31 -2.44 -8.72
N VAL A 96 -5.67 -2.57 -9.88
CA VAL A 96 -4.60 -1.63 -10.30
C VAL A 96 -5.18 -0.23 -10.56
N CYS A 97 -6.36 -0.10 -11.16
CA CYS A 97 -7.04 1.19 -11.31
C CYS A 97 -7.37 1.83 -9.96
N LEU A 98 -7.95 1.06 -9.03
CA LEU A 98 -8.24 1.53 -7.67
C LEU A 98 -6.96 1.95 -6.94
N LEU A 99 -5.87 1.19 -7.11
CA LEU A 99 -4.57 1.51 -6.56
C LEU A 99 -4.01 2.82 -7.13
N THR A 100 -4.17 3.08 -8.43
CA THR A 100 -3.77 4.35 -9.04
C THR A 100 -4.58 5.53 -8.49
N LEU A 101 -5.91 5.38 -8.39
CA LEU A 101 -6.77 6.41 -7.79
C LEU A 101 -6.39 6.70 -6.33
N ASN A 102 -6.15 5.64 -5.55
CA ASN A 102 -5.71 5.77 -4.16
C ASN A 102 -4.30 6.37 -4.05
N GLY A 103 -3.39 6.06 -4.97
CA GLY A 103 -2.05 6.65 -5.04
C GLY A 103 -2.10 8.16 -5.28
N VAL A 104 -2.97 8.61 -6.19
CA VAL A 104 -3.22 10.05 -6.41
C VAL A 104 -3.77 10.71 -5.14
N LEU A 105 -4.69 10.04 -4.45
CA LEU A 105 -5.26 10.52 -3.19
C LEU A 105 -4.20 10.64 -2.08
N LEU A 106 -3.32 9.65 -1.96
CA LEU A 106 -2.21 9.65 -1.01
C LEU A 106 -1.26 10.83 -1.26
N HIS A 107 -0.88 11.04 -2.52
CA HIS A 107 0.04 12.11 -2.92
C HIS A 107 -0.55 13.51 -2.65
N HIS A 108 -1.81 13.73 -3.03
CA HIS A 108 -2.43 15.06 -2.94
C HIS A 108 -3.01 15.40 -1.56
N ARG A 109 -3.40 14.40 -0.76
CA ARG A 109 -4.08 14.64 0.53
C ARG A 109 -3.27 14.13 1.71
N VAL A 110 -2.82 12.89 1.69
CA VAL A 110 -2.21 12.28 2.89
C VAL A 110 -0.78 12.77 3.09
N LEU A 111 0.02 12.89 2.03
CA LEU A 111 1.37 13.41 2.11
C LEU A 111 1.43 14.84 2.69
N PRO A 112 0.68 15.85 2.17
CA PRO A 112 0.72 17.19 2.75
C PRO A 112 0.20 17.25 4.19
N LEU A 113 -0.72 16.37 4.58
CA LEU A 113 -1.16 16.25 5.97
C LEU A 113 -0.02 15.70 6.86
N MET A 114 0.69 14.68 6.39
CA MET A 114 1.84 14.11 7.12
C MET A 114 3.01 15.08 7.21
N MET A 115 3.30 15.85 6.15
CA MET A 115 4.34 16.88 6.16
C MET A 115 4.04 17.99 7.18
N LYS A 116 2.76 18.37 7.35
CA LYS A 116 2.35 19.38 8.34
C LYS A 116 2.37 18.86 9.77
N ALA A 117 1.97 17.60 9.99
CA ALA A 117 1.86 17.01 11.33
C ALA A 117 3.16 16.36 11.83
N GLY A 118 4.05 15.95 10.93
CA GLY A 118 5.31 15.25 11.21
C GLY A 118 5.16 13.80 11.70
N SER A 119 3.99 13.43 12.24
CA SER A 119 3.65 12.08 12.71
C SER A 119 2.13 11.86 12.63
N LEU A 120 1.73 10.61 12.42
CA LEU A 120 0.32 10.19 12.49
C LEU A 120 -0.30 10.46 13.87
N LEU A 121 0.50 10.43 14.94
CA LEU A 121 0.03 10.67 16.30
C LEU A 121 -0.40 12.14 16.52
N ASN A 122 0.17 13.08 15.76
CA ASN A 122 -0.15 14.51 15.87
C ASN A 122 -1.37 14.93 15.04
N LEU A 123 -1.93 14.03 14.22
CA LEU A 123 -3.13 14.30 13.44
C LEU A 123 -4.39 14.18 14.29
N SER A 124 -5.41 14.97 13.94
CA SER A 124 -6.77 14.78 14.45
C SER A 124 -7.28 13.37 14.11
N PHE A 125 -8.21 12.84 14.91
CA PHE A 125 -8.75 11.49 14.72
C PHE A 125 -9.26 11.27 13.29
N SER A 126 -10.02 12.23 12.74
CA SER A 126 -10.54 12.15 11.37
C SER A 126 -9.45 12.09 10.31
N GLN A 127 -8.44 12.97 10.38
CA GLN A 127 -7.31 12.97 9.44
C GLN A 127 -6.48 11.70 9.55
N ARG A 128 -6.29 11.20 10.77
CA ARG A 128 -5.56 9.96 11.03
C ARG A 128 -6.30 8.76 10.45
N SER A 129 -7.59 8.60 10.74
CA SER A 129 -8.40 7.52 10.18
C SER A 129 -8.40 7.54 8.66
N PHE A 130 -8.47 8.72 8.05
CA PHE A 130 -8.36 8.86 6.60
C PHE A 130 -6.98 8.41 6.06
N ALA A 131 -5.89 8.84 6.69
CA ALA A 131 -4.53 8.45 6.31
C ALA A 131 -4.31 6.93 6.45
N VAL A 132 -4.78 6.35 7.55
CA VAL A 132 -4.70 4.90 7.81
C VAL A 132 -5.53 4.11 6.82
N PHE A 133 -6.74 4.58 6.50
CA PHE A 133 -7.58 3.94 5.48
C PHE A 133 -6.92 3.97 4.11
N ALA A 134 -6.44 5.13 3.66
CA ALA A 134 -5.74 5.25 2.38
C ALA A 134 -4.46 4.40 2.32
N GLY A 135 -3.72 4.31 3.43
CA GLY A 135 -2.57 3.42 3.58
C GLY A 135 -2.96 1.94 3.49
N ALA A 136 -3.99 1.51 4.22
CA ALA A 136 -4.51 0.14 4.21
C ALA A 136 -4.98 -0.27 2.80
N VAL A 137 -5.73 0.58 2.11
CA VAL A 137 -6.14 0.36 0.71
C VAL A 137 -4.91 0.18 -0.18
N SER A 138 -3.89 1.02 -0.03
CA SER A 138 -2.67 0.92 -0.83
C SER A 138 -1.96 -0.42 -0.60
N GLY A 139 -1.60 -0.71 0.66
CA GLY A 139 -0.86 -1.93 1.01
C GLY A 139 -1.60 -3.19 0.55
N VAL A 140 -2.90 -3.30 0.88
CA VAL A 140 -3.70 -4.45 0.46
C VAL A 140 -3.76 -4.57 -1.07
N SER A 141 -3.94 -3.47 -1.80
CA SER A 141 -4.00 -3.49 -3.27
C SER A 141 -2.72 -3.99 -3.91
N TRP A 142 -1.55 -3.59 -3.40
CA TRP A 142 -0.26 -4.04 -3.90
C TRP A 142 -0.08 -5.55 -3.73
N PHE A 143 -0.29 -6.06 -2.52
CA PHE A 143 -0.19 -7.49 -2.25
C PHE A 143 -1.26 -8.31 -2.98
N TYR A 144 -2.48 -7.80 -3.05
CA TYR A 144 -3.57 -8.48 -3.74
C TYR A 144 -3.36 -8.53 -5.25
N ALA A 145 -2.87 -7.45 -5.88
CA ALA A 145 -2.48 -7.45 -7.29
C ALA A 145 -1.34 -8.44 -7.58
N ALA A 146 -0.36 -8.55 -6.69
CA ALA A 146 0.72 -9.54 -6.80
C ALA A 146 0.20 -10.98 -6.65
N LEU A 147 -0.70 -11.23 -5.70
CA LEU A 147 -1.37 -12.52 -5.52
C LEU A 147 -2.12 -12.94 -6.79
N LEU A 148 -2.90 -12.02 -7.37
CA LEU A 148 -3.56 -12.25 -8.65
C LEU A 148 -2.53 -12.50 -9.77
N GLY A 149 -1.37 -11.84 -9.75
CA GLY A 149 -0.28 -12.10 -10.69
C GLY A 149 0.18 -13.56 -10.68
N VAL A 150 0.41 -14.13 -9.49
CA VAL A 150 0.96 -15.49 -9.33
C VAL A 150 -0.11 -16.58 -9.40
N GLY A 151 -1.36 -16.28 -9.07
CA GLY A 151 -2.45 -17.25 -8.94
C GLY A 151 -2.92 -17.87 -10.27
N ARG A 152 -2.11 -18.71 -10.91
CA ARG A 152 -2.52 -19.51 -12.10
C ARG A 152 -3.79 -20.35 -11.84
N PRO A 153 -3.98 -20.98 -10.66
CA PRO A 153 -5.19 -21.78 -10.38
C PRO A 153 -6.50 -20.97 -10.29
N LEU A 154 -6.42 -19.63 -10.22
CA LEU A 154 -7.60 -18.75 -10.19
C LEU A 154 -8.19 -18.49 -11.58
N ASN A 155 -7.44 -18.80 -12.66
CA ASN A 155 -7.94 -18.63 -14.02
C ASN A 155 -9.20 -19.48 -14.23
N TRP A 156 -10.31 -18.84 -14.57
CA TRP A 156 -11.59 -19.48 -14.91
C TRP A 156 -12.25 -20.34 -13.81
N LYS A 157 -11.66 -20.42 -12.61
CA LYS A 157 -12.19 -21.22 -11.50
C LYS A 157 -13.21 -20.45 -10.65
N TYR A 158 -13.05 -19.14 -10.55
CA TYR A 158 -13.88 -18.27 -9.72
C TYR A 158 -14.46 -17.12 -10.55
N SER A 159 -15.67 -16.70 -10.19
CA SER A 159 -16.31 -15.53 -10.80
C SER A 159 -15.66 -14.23 -10.30
N LEU A 160 -15.82 -13.14 -11.06
CA LEU A 160 -15.27 -11.84 -10.71
C LEU A 160 -15.67 -11.38 -9.28
N PRO A 161 -16.95 -11.50 -8.86
CA PRO A 161 -17.35 -11.11 -7.51
C PRO A 161 -16.72 -11.98 -6.42
N GLN A 162 -16.52 -13.28 -6.66
CA GLN A 162 -15.90 -14.19 -5.69
C GLN A 162 -14.43 -13.84 -5.46
N ILE A 163 -13.72 -13.48 -6.53
CA ILE A 163 -12.35 -13.00 -6.43
C ILE A 163 -12.36 -11.68 -5.63
N LEU A 164 -13.13 -10.69 -6.08
CA LEU A 164 -13.16 -9.37 -5.46
C LEU A 164 -13.75 -9.32 -4.05
N ALA A 165 -14.54 -10.32 -3.60
CA ALA A 165 -15.11 -10.33 -2.26
C ALA A 165 -14.06 -10.35 -1.14
N ALA A 166 -12.91 -10.99 -1.38
CA ALA A 166 -11.82 -11.02 -0.41
C ALA A 166 -11.14 -9.65 -0.24
N TYR A 167 -11.16 -8.81 -1.28
CA TYR A 167 -10.45 -7.53 -1.31
C TYR A 167 -10.96 -6.51 -0.26
N PRO A 168 -12.27 -6.17 -0.16
CA PRO A 168 -12.75 -5.25 0.86
C PRO A 168 -12.62 -5.81 2.28
N ALA A 169 -12.72 -7.14 2.45
CA ALA A 169 -12.51 -7.79 3.75
C ALA A 169 -11.07 -7.60 4.25
N LEU A 170 -10.09 -7.77 3.35
CA LEU A 170 -8.67 -7.53 3.66
C LEU A 170 -8.41 -6.05 4.00
N ILE A 171 -9.01 -5.11 3.26
CA ILE A 171 -8.91 -3.67 3.56
C ILE A 171 -9.49 -3.37 4.94
N ALA A 172 -10.69 -3.87 5.25
CA ALA A 172 -11.32 -3.66 6.53
C ALA A 172 -10.48 -4.24 7.68
N GLY A 173 -9.95 -5.46 7.51
CA GLY A 173 -9.06 -6.09 8.47
C GLY A 173 -7.78 -5.30 8.72
N SER A 174 -7.08 -4.87 7.65
CA SER A 174 -5.88 -4.03 7.77
C SER A 174 -6.17 -2.67 8.42
N PHE A 175 -7.28 -2.03 8.05
CA PHE A 175 -7.69 -0.75 8.64
C PHE A 175 -7.94 -0.87 10.16
N VAL A 176 -8.73 -1.87 10.57
CA VAL A 176 -9.01 -2.12 11.98
C VAL A 176 -7.72 -2.46 12.73
N GLY A 177 -6.87 -3.32 12.18
CA GLY A 177 -5.60 -3.69 12.78
C GLY A 177 -4.67 -2.48 13.01
N LEU A 178 -4.54 -1.59 12.02
CA LEU A 178 -3.73 -0.38 12.14
C LEU A 178 -4.34 0.63 13.12
N MET A 179 -5.65 0.77 13.15
CA MET A 179 -6.33 1.63 14.12
C MET A 179 -6.14 1.14 15.56
N LEU A 180 -6.21 -0.17 15.79
CA LEU A 180 -5.92 -0.79 17.09
C LEU A 180 -4.47 -0.57 17.51
N LEU A 181 -3.52 -0.73 16.58
CA LEU A 181 -2.11 -0.47 16.82
C LEU A 181 -1.87 0.99 17.20
N LEU A 182 -2.53 1.94 16.53
CA LEU A 182 -2.46 3.36 16.86
C LEU A 182 -3.07 3.67 18.23
N ALA A 183 -4.23 3.10 18.55
CA ALA A 183 -4.85 3.26 19.87
C ALA A 183 -3.94 2.74 20.98
N TRP A 184 -3.31 1.57 20.77
CA TRP A 184 -2.34 1.00 21.70
C TRP A 184 -1.09 1.89 21.85
N ALA A 185 -0.54 2.40 20.76
CA ALA A 185 0.61 3.30 20.77
C ALA A 185 0.31 4.60 21.54
N GLN A 186 -0.88 5.18 21.36
CA GLN A 186 -1.32 6.37 22.11
C GLN A 186 -1.45 6.09 23.61
N TYR A 187 -2.07 4.98 23.98
CA TYR A 187 -2.21 4.59 25.39
C TYR A 187 -0.85 4.47 26.08
N ARG A 188 0.13 3.85 25.40
CA ARG A 188 1.50 3.72 25.90
C ARG A 188 2.18 5.09 26.08
N ALA A 189 2.09 5.97 25.08
CA ALA A 189 2.69 7.31 25.15
C ALA A 189 2.11 8.17 26.30
N SER A 190 0.81 8.06 26.58
CA SER A 190 0.17 8.74 27.72
C SER A 190 0.60 8.16 29.06
N GLY A 191 0.78 6.83 29.15
CA GLY A 191 1.27 6.16 30.36
C GLY A 191 2.70 6.58 30.75
N ASP A 192 3.60 6.70 29.77
CA ASP A 192 4.98 7.15 30.00
C ASP A 192 5.04 8.62 30.48
N GLN A 193 4.18 9.50 29.95
CA GLN A 193 4.11 10.90 30.41
C GLN A 193 3.67 11.01 31.87
N LEU A 194 2.64 10.26 32.29
CA LEU A 194 2.14 10.25 33.66
C LEU A 194 3.19 9.70 34.65
N ALA A 195 3.94 8.68 34.26
CA ALA A 195 5.04 8.14 35.08
C ALA A 195 6.20 9.15 35.25
N PHE A 196 6.51 9.92 34.20
CA PHE A 196 7.54 10.94 34.24
C PHE A 196 7.15 12.15 35.10
N GLU A 197 5.90 12.60 35.04
CA GLU A 197 5.38 13.64 35.95
C GLU A 197 5.42 13.17 37.41
N GLY A 198 4.97 11.95 37.70
CA GLY A 198 4.96 11.39 39.05
C GLY A 198 6.34 11.33 39.71
N THR A 199 7.39 11.02 38.94
CA THR A 199 8.78 11.01 39.44
C THR A 199 9.34 12.41 39.67
N ARG A 200 8.91 13.41 38.88
CA ARG A 200 9.31 14.82 39.05
C ARG A 200 8.79 15.45 40.35
N PHE A 201 7.60 15.04 40.80
CA PHE A 201 7.03 15.53 42.06
C PHE A 201 7.61 14.83 43.30
N VAL A 202 8.12 13.61 43.17
CA VAL A 202 8.73 12.87 44.29
C VAL A 202 10.18 13.33 44.58
N GLY A 203 10.89 13.89 43.60
CA GLY A 203 12.26 14.39 43.77
C GLY A 203 12.40 15.84 44.28
N ALA A 204 11.29 16.51 44.63
CA ALA A 204 11.27 17.92 45.01
C ALA A 204 11.13 18.18 46.53
N HIS A 205 11.34 17.16 47.37
CA HIS A 205 11.28 17.25 48.82
C HIS A 205 12.61 16.92 49.50
#